data_AF-A0A511AFK7-F1
#
_entry.id   AF-A0A511AFK7-F1
#
_cell.length_a   1.000
_cell.length_b   1.000
_cell.length_c   1.000
_cell.angle_alpha   90.00
_cell.angle_beta   90.00
_cell.angle_gamma   90.00
#
_symmetry.space_group_name_H-M   'P 1'
#
loop_
_entity.id
_entity.type
_entity.pdbx_description
1 polymer ?
#
loop_
_entity_poly.entity_id
_entity_poly.type
_entity_poly.pdbx_seq_one_letter_code
_entity_poly.pdbx_strand_id
1 'polypeptide(L)'
;MSGHVTDGYIIARAMQLTVTLMSMSLDDLARAHAELSQRVNSLYADRAALILDARAEGHTWQQIADVLGMTPHGAIKASKMTTAD
;
A
#
# COMPACT_ATOMS: atom_id res chain seq x y z
N MET A 1 7.49 -37.22 -40.49
CA MET A 1 8.43 -36.86 -39.40
C MET A 1 8.41 -35.35 -39.24
N SER A 2 7.66 -34.78 -38.28
CA SER A 2 7.73 -33.33 -38.00
C SER A 2 7.07 -32.93 -36.65
N GLY A 3 7.14 -33.79 -35.63
CA GLY A 3 6.50 -33.56 -34.32
C GLY A 3 7.45 -33.11 -33.19
N HIS A 4 8.77 -33.21 -33.38
CA HIS A 4 9.74 -32.99 -32.28
C HIS A 4 10.19 -31.55 -32.08
N VAL A 5 9.99 -30.65 -33.07
CA VAL A 5 10.46 -29.26 -32.97
C VAL A 5 9.46 -28.39 -32.20
N THR A 6 8.16 -28.68 -32.31
CA THR A 6 7.09 -27.92 -31.67
C THR A 6 7.03 -28.17 -30.16
N ASP A 7 7.26 -29.40 -29.71
CA ASP A 7 7.23 -29.77 -28.29
C ASP A 7 8.36 -29.10 -27.49
N GLY A 8 9.57 -29.04 -28.06
CA GLY A 8 10.71 -28.36 -27.43
C GLY A 8 10.48 -26.85 -27.26
N TYR A 9 9.84 -26.21 -28.25
CA TYR A 9 9.50 -24.79 -28.19
C TYR A 9 8.41 -24.49 -27.15
N ILE A 10 7.39 -25.36 -27.04
CA ILE A 10 6.33 -25.20 -26.04
C ILE A 10 6.88 -25.39 -24.63
N ILE A 11 7.74 -26.40 -24.41
CA ILE A 11 8.38 -26.64 -23.12
C ILE A 11 9.30 -25.47 -22.74
N ALA A 12 10.13 -24.97 -23.65
CA ALA A 12 10.99 -23.82 -23.40
C ALA A 12 10.18 -22.56 -23.04
N ARG A 13 9.08 -22.30 -23.76
CA ARG A 13 8.21 -21.15 -23.49
C ARG A 13 7.46 -21.28 -22.16
N ALA A 14 7.01 -22.48 -21.81
CA ALA A 14 6.38 -22.76 -20.51
C ALA A 14 7.36 -22.60 -19.36
N MET A 15 8.62 -23.04 -19.51
CA MET A 15 9.68 -22.83 -18.53
C MET A 15 10.02 -21.34 -18.36
N GLN A 16 10.12 -20.59 -19.46
CA GLN A 16 10.35 -19.15 -19.41
C GLN A 16 9.23 -18.41 -18.66
N LEU A 17 7.97 -18.73 -18.96
CA LEU A 17 6.81 -18.16 -18.27
C LEU A 17 6.76 -18.54 -16.79
N THR A 18 7.10 -19.78 -16.43
CA THR A 18 7.12 -20.26 -15.05
C THR A 18 8.23 -19.57 -14.24
N VAL A 19 9.40 -19.35 -14.84
CA VAL A 19 10.51 -18.60 -14.20
C VAL A 19 10.12 -17.14 -13.99
N THR A 20 9.50 -16.49 -14.98
CA THR A 20 9.01 -15.10 -14.84
C THR A 20 7.89 -14.96 -13.80
N LEU A 21 7.03 -15.97 -13.64
CA LEU A 21 6.00 -16.01 -12.61
C LEU A 21 6.54 -16.33 -11.21
N MET A 22 7.66 -17.05 -11.10
CA MET A 22 8.28 -17.44 -9.82
C MET A 22 9.36 -16.47 -9.32
N SER A 23 9.82 -15.52 -10.15
CA SER A 23 10.88 -14.57 -9.79
C SER A 23 10.34 -13.17 -9.52
N MET A 24 9.66 -12.96 -8.39
CA MET A 24 9.73 -11.64 -7.77
C MET A 24 11.17 -11.47 -7.28
N SER A 25 11.94 -10.60 -7.94
CA SER A 25 13.28 -10.28 -7.47
C SER A 25 13.19 -9.51 -6.14
N LEU A 26 14.27 -9.50 -5.35
CA LEU A 26 14.35 -8.65 -4.17
C LEU A 26 14.15 -7.18 -4.52
N ASP A 27 14.56 -6.76 -5.73
CA ASP A 27 14.35 -5.41 -6.25
C ASP A 27 12.87 -5.12 -6.53
N ASP A 28 12.12 -6.10 -7.06
CA ASP A 28 10.66 -5.97 -7.24
C ASP A 28 9.92 -5.87 -5.91
N LEU A 29 10.33 -6.65 -4.91
CA LEU A 29 9.78 -6.56 -3.57
C LEU A 29 10.10 -5.21 -2.92
N ALA A 30 11.34 -4.74 -3.04
CA ALA A 30 11.75 -3.44 -2.51
C ALA A 30 10.96 -2.29 -3.15
N ARG A 31 10.78 -2.33 -4.47
CA ARG A 31 9.96 -1.37 -5.21
C ARG A 31 8.50 -1.39 -4.78
N ALA A 32 7.89 -2.57 -4.72
CA ALA A 32 6.50 -2.71 -4.26
C ALA A 32 6.32 -2.21 -2.82
N HIS A 33 7.28 -2.48 -1.94
CA HIS A 33 7.28 -1.97 -0.57
C HIS A 33 7.38 -0.44 -0.52
N ALA A 34 8.25 0.16 -1.32
CA ALA A 34 8.40 1.61 -1.40
C ALA A 34 7.11 2.28 -1.88
N GLU A 35 6.49 1.77 -2.95
CA GLU A 35 5.22 2.27 -3.46
C GLU A 35 4.08 2.15 -2.43
N LEU A 36 4.00 1.01 -1.74
CA LEU A 36 3.01 0.80 -0.70
C LEU A 36 3.25 1.75 0.48
N SER A 37 4.49 1.92 0.91
CA SER A 37 4.87 2.82 2.00
C SER A 37 4.48 4.26 1.66
N GLN A 38 4.72 4.70 0.43
CA GLN A 38 4.32 6.03 -0.03
C GLN A 38 2.79 6.22 0.03
N ARG A 39 2.02 5.23 -0.45
CA ARG A 39 0.54 5.27 -0.40
C ARG A 39 0.01 5.26 1.03
N VAL A 40 0.62 4.48 1.92
CA VAL A 40 0.24 4.46 3.34
C VAL A 40 0.55 5.80 4.00
N ASN A 41 1.69 6.41 3.69
CA ASN A 41 2.07 7.72 4.20
C ASN A 41 1.10 8.81 3.72
N SER A 42 0.67 8.78 2.45
CA SER A 42 -0.32 9.74 1.97
C SER A 42 -1.66 9.58 2.69
N LEU A 43 -2.13 8.33 2.91
CA LEU A 43 -3.36 8.08 3.66
C LEU A 43 -3.29 8.61 5.11
N TYR A 44 -2.12 8.54 5.76
CA TYR A 44 -1.95 9.12 7.08
C TYR A 44 -2.03 10.65 7.07
N ALA A 45 -1.44 11.29 6.07
CA ALA A 45 -1.52 12.74 5.89
C ALA A 45 -2.95 13.19 5.58
N ASP A 46 -3.66 12.50 4.67
CA ASP A 46 -5.05 12.78 4.34
C ASP A 46 -5.95 12.65 5.57
N ARG A 47 -5.76 11.58 6.36
CA ARG A 47 -6.49 11.41 7.62
C ARG A 47 -6.21 12.55 8.60
N ALA A 48 -4.97 13.00 8.71
CA ALA A 48 -4.61 14.10 9.60
C ALA A 48 -5.31 15.40 9.18
N ALA A 49 -5.34 15.71 7.88
CA ALA A 49 -6.05 16.86 7.33
C ALA A 49 -7.54 16.83 7.66
N LEU A 50 -8.22 15.69 7.41
CA LEU A 50 -9.65 15.53 7.72
C LEU A 50 -9.97 15.71 9.21
N ILE A 51 -9.08 15.24 10.10
CA ILE A 51 -9.24 15.45 11.54
C ILE A 51 -9.09 16.94 11.91
N LEU A 52 -8.14 17.64 11.30
CA LEU A 52 -7.92 19.06 11.54
C LEU A 52 -9.09 19.91 11.00
N ASP A 53 -9.64 19.57 9.84
CA ASP A 53 -10.82 20.22 9.27
C ASP A 53 -12.02 20.06 10.20
N ALA A 54 -12.31 18.84 10.66
CA ALA A 54 -13.37 18.59 11.63
C ALA A 54 -13.16 19.38 12.94
N ARG A 55 -11.90 19.55 13.39
CA ARG A 55 -11.58 20.40 14.54
C ARG A 55 -11.85 21.88 14.26
N ALA A 56 -11.54 22.36 13.07
CA ALA A 56 -11.80 23.73 12.65
C ALA A 56 -13.31 24.02 12.54
N GLU A 57 -14.10 23.02 12.15
CA GLU A 57 -15.57 23.05 12.14
C GLU A 57 -16.20 23.01 13.54
N GLY A 58 -15.38 22.81 14.59
CA GLY A 58 -15.81 22.88 15.98
C GLY A 58 -16.11 21.52 16.63
N HIS A 59 -15.91 20.40 15.93
CA HIS A 59 -16.09 19.07 16.52
C HIS A 59 -15.11 18.83 17.66
N THR A 60 -15.58 18.27 18.78
CA THR A 60 -14.73 17.91 19.91
C THR A 60 -13.87 16.69 19.58
N TRP A 61 -12.74 16.55 20.29
CA TRP A 61 -11.90 15.34 20.18
C TRP A 61 -12.66 14.05 20.50
N GLN A 62 -13.64 14.11 21.40
CA GLN A 62 -14.48 12.96 21.72
C GLN A 62 -15.33 12.54 20.52
N GLN A 63 -16.06 13.49 19.90
CA GLN A 63 -16.90 13.21 18.73
C GLN A 63 -16.10 12.64 17.55
N ILE A 64 -14.91 13.21 17.29
CA ILE A 64 -14.01 12.71 16.24
C ILE A 64 -13.54 11.29 16.58
N ALA A 65 -13.16 11.05 17.83
CA ALA A 65 -12.69 9.75 18.29
C ALA A 65 -13.79 8.68 18.22
N ASP A 66 -15.03 9.02 18.56
CA ASP A 66 -16.19 8.13 18.48
C ASP A 66 -16.44 7.68 17.03
N VAL A 67 -16.41 8.62 16.07
CA VAL A 67 -16.58 8.31 14.63
C VAL A 67 -15.45 7.42 14.12
N LEU A 68 -14.22 7.66 14.56
CA LEU A 68 -13.05 6.90 14.15
C LEU A 68 -12.85 5.60 14.93
N GLY A 69 -13.72 5.29 15.89
CA GLY A 69 -13.61 4.08 16.72
C GLY A 69 -12.32 4.03 17.55
N MET A 70 -11.83 5.18 18.02
CA MET A 70 -10.59 5.29 18.78
C MET A 70 -10.74 6.16 20.04
N THR A 71 -9.65 6.36 20.77
CA THR A 71 -9.64 7.27 21.93
C THR A 71 -9.38 8.72 21.49
N PRO A 72 -9.80 9.73 22.28
CA PRO A 72 -9.45 11.12 22.01
C PRO A 72 -7.95 11.36 21.86
N HIS A 73 -7.13 10.68 22.68
CA HIS A 73 -5.68 10.72 22.56
C HIS A 73 -5.19 10.16 21.22
N GLY A 74 -5.80 9.07 20.74
CA GLY A 74 -5.54 8.51 19.42
C GLY A 74 -5.85 9.49 18.30
N ALA A 75 -6.99 10.19 18.37
CA ALA A 75 -7.38 11.20 17.38
C ALA A 75 -6.40 12.39 17.36
N ILE A 76 -5.97 12.86 18.53
CA ILE A 76 -4.95 13.93 18.67
C ILE A 76 -3.60 13.49 18.09
N LYS A 77 -3.21 12.22 18.29
CA LYS A 77 -1.97 11.69 17.71
C LYS A 77 -2.09 11.57 16.19
N ALA A 78 -3.23 11.07 15.71
CA ALA A 78 -3.50 10.91 14.28
C ALA A 78 -3.54 12.25 13.54
N SER A 79 -4.03 13.33 14.16
CA SER A 79 -4.07 14.68 13.56
C SER A 79 -2.68 15.30 13.35
N LYS A 80 -1.62 14.69 13.87
CA LYS A 80 -0.23 15.16 13.78
C LYS A 80 0.61 14.31 12.82
N MET A 81 0.03 13.31 12.18
CA MET A 81 0.77 12.47 11.26
C MET A 81 0.97 13.22 9.94
N THR A 82 2.21 13.60 9.66
CA THR A 82 2.62 14.11 8.36
C THR A 82 3.23 12.97 7.53
N THR A 83 3.38 13.17 6.23
CA THR A 83 4.28 12.33 5.44
C THR A 83 5.66 12.38 6.10
N ALA A 84 6.20 11.22 6.48
CA ALA A 84 7.59 11.14 6.90
C ALA A 84 8.46 11.58 5.72
N ASP A 85 9.41 12.50 5.97
CA ASP A 85 10.46 12.89 5.02
C ASP A 85 11.27 11.68 4.53
#